data_AF-A0A6A5HBQ7-F1
#
_entry.id   AF-A0A6A5HBQ7-F1
#
_cell.length_a   1.000
_cell.length_b   1.000
_cell.length_c   1.000
_cell.angle_alpha   90.00
_cell.angle_beta   90.00
_cell.angle_gamma   90.00
#
_symmetry.space_group_name_H-M   'P 1'
#
loop_
_entity.id
_entity.type
_entity.pdbx_description
1 polymer ?
#
loop_
_entity_poly.entity_id
_entity_poly.type
_entity_poly.pdbx_seq_one_letter_code
_entity_poly.pdbx_strand_id
1 'polypeptide(L)'
;MLSTLALKYCHQILFDLEFLIRKEFKFKKLPTIVRMLIIQLMDPAERLHYNKATLIENTALAINKMSGVFNMDGLEMVFTKVTPSLIRLKNIFSNDTFESSWLKITLHEIVLNSEIVNIFLNMADRRKEFYIFDCDMPLDFKHENAFKFGTICYFDARWVTLSDMLNIRAVENVTLGETTLTSIEVRYFISRWINCPRDMFKSMTITAMEIIQLGGLFNKLVVLEHDMNPPNIGYFTLAKSTSRAHKLLFIDYTLNAVVLSAWKPYDNADRYGNIKEKFKNVYEIMELLEKEKTLENELEESRDVTKQREYRDQIQELERKIHELGVVYRDGRATI
;
A
#
# COMPACT_ATOMS: atom_id res chain seq x y z
N MET A 1 -45.76 -21.18 18.90
CA MET A 1 -44.97 -22.27 19.52
C MET A 1 -44.28 -23.09 18.42
N LEU A 2 -43.50 -22.43 17.56
CA LEU A 2 -42.64 -23.05 16.54
C LEU A 2 -41.22 -23.11 17.10
N SER A 3 -41.13 -23.79 18.24
CA SER A 3 -39.94 -23.84 19.07
C SER A 3 -39.05 -25.00 18.65
N THR A 4 -37.76 -24.70 18.57
CA THR A 4 -36.64 -25.61 18.84
C THR A 4 -36.28 -26.68 17.81
N LEU A 5 -37.16 -27.10 16.89
CA LEU A 5 -36.80 -28.17 15.94
C LEU A 5 -35.99 -27.68 14.72
N ALA A 6 -36.25 -26.47 14.22
CA ALA A 6 -35.51 -25.89 13.09
C ALA A 6 -34.07 -25.44 13.46
N LEU A 7 -33.82 -25.12 14.74
CA LEU A 7 -32.50 -24.73 15.22
C LEU A 7 -31.50 -25.91 15.27
N LYS A 8 -32.00 -27.15 15.40
CA LYS A 8 -31.14 -28.33 15.55
C LYS A 8 -30.54 -28.82 14.23
N TYR A 9 -31.22 -28.58 13.10
CA TYR A 9 -30.71 -28.95 11.77
C TYR A 9 -29.67 -27.95 11.22
N CYS A 10 -29.78 -26.67 11.57
CA CYS A 10 -28.84 -25.64 11.11
C CYS A 10 -27.48 -25.68 11.83
N HIS A 11 -27.40 -26.31 13.01
CA HIS A 11 -26.15 -26.41 13.77
C HIS A 11 -25.16 -27.43 13.20
N GLN A 12 -25.60 -28.37 12.35
CA GLN A 12 -24.73 -29.42 11.78
C GLN A 12 -24.21 -29.12 10.36
N ILE A 13 -24.74 -28.12 9.65
CA ILE A 13 -24.41 -27.91 8.22
C ILE A 13 -23.38 -26.80 7.99
N LEU A 14 -23.09 -25.94 8.98
CA LEU A 14 -22.28 -24.73 8.77
C LEU A 14 -21.21 -24.48 9.83
N PHE A 15 -20.82 -25.50 10.60
CA PHE A 15 -19.70 -25.37 11.54
C PHE A 15 -18.51 -26.17 11.04
N ASP A 16 -17.67 -25.51 10.25
CA ASP A 16 -16.28 -25.87 10.12
C ASP A 16 -15.45 -24.83 10.92
N LEU A 17 -14.62 -25.29 11.85
CA LEU A 17 -13.83 -24.44 12.74
C LEU A 17 -12.65 -23.76 12.01
N GLU A 18 -12.47 -24.09 10.73
CA GLU A 18 -11.25 -23.87 9.95
C GLU A 18 -11.22 -22.59 9.09
N PHE A 19 -12.33 -21.85 8.92
CA PHE A 19 -12.38 -20.67 8.03
C PHE A 19 -13.01 -19.43 8.69
N LEU A 20 -12.29 -18.30 8.68
CA LEU A 20 -12.79 -17.00 9.11
C LEU A 20 -12.58 -15.96 7.98
N ILE A 21 -13.60 -15.74 7.15
CA ILE A 21 -13.62 -14.64 6.18
C ILE A 21 -13.86 -13.33 6.95
N ARG A 22 -12.90 -12.39 6.93
CA ARG A 22 -13.01 -11.04 7.53
C ARG A 22 -12.99 -9.95 6.45
N LYS A 23 -14.13 -9.37 6.14
CA LYS A 23 -14.31 -7.91 6.36
C LYS A 23 -14.74 -7.77 7.83
N GLU A 24 -14.91 -6.61 8.45
CA GLU A 24 -15.69 -6.56 9.69
C GLU A 24 -17.15 -6.98 9.45
N PHE A 25 -17.38 -8.28 9.32
CA PHE A 25 -18.65 -8.96 9.35
C PHE A 25 -18.37 -10.24 10.10
N LYS A 26 -18.42 -10.14 11.43
CA LYS A 26 -18.48 -11.29 12.33
C LYS A 26 -19.73 -12.06 11.91
N PHE A 27 -19.59 -13.13 11.12
CA PHE A 27 -20.73 -13.94 10.67
C PHE A 27 -21.54 -14.46 11.89
N LYS A 28 -20.89 -14.63 13.05
CA LYS A 28 -21.50 -14.94 14.37
C LYS A 28 -22.23 -13.77 15.08
N LYS A 29 -22.14 -12.53 14.58
CA LYS A 29 -22.81 -11.33 15.10
C LYS A 29 -23.65 -10.59 14.06
N LEU A 30 -24.15 -11.25 13.01
CA LEU A 30 -25.29 -10.68 12.31
C LEU A 30 -26.44 -10.57 13.33
N PRO A 31 -27.08 -9.40 13.50
CA PRO A 31 -28.35 -9.34 14.21
C PRO A 31 -29.25 -10.42 13.63
N THR A 32 -29.99 -11.16 14.46
CA THR A 32 -30.91 -12.23 14.03
C THR A 32 -31.77 -11.77 12.83
N ILE A 33 -32.09 -10.48 12.79
CA ILE A 33 -32.74 -9.75 11.69
C ILE A 33 -32.07 -9.92 10.32
N VAL A 34 -30.74 -9.88 10.17
CA VAL A 34 -30.08 -9.97 8.85
C VAL A 34 -30.06 -11.40 8.31
N ARG A 35 -29.89 -12.40 9.20
CA ARG A 35 -30.04 -13.82 8.82
C ARG A 35 -31.50 -14.15 8.49
N MET A 36 -32.43 -13.56 9.23
CA MET A 36 -33.86 -13.65 8.92
C MET A 36 -34.20 -12.94 7.62
N LEU A 37 -33.58 -11.80 7.28
CA LEU A 37 -33.77 -11.07 6.04
C LEU A 37 -33.31 -11.87 4.82
N ILE A 38 -32.14 -12.51 4.86
CA ILE A 38 -31.69 -13.40 3.77
C ILE A 38 -32.69 -14.54 3.56
N ILE A 39 -33.21 -15.13 4.63
CA ILE A 39 -34.20 -16.22 4.55
C ILE A 39 -35.58 -15.70 4.10
N GLN A 40 -36.01 -14.51 4.54
CA GLN A 40 -37.29 -13.89 4.22
C GLN A 40 -37.35 -13.30 2.80
N LEU A 41 -36.22 -12.86 2.26
CA LEU A 41 -36.08 -12.34 0.90
C LEU A 41 -35.99 -13.44 -0.18
N MET A 42 -35.82 -14.71 0.22
CA MET A 42 -35.72 -15.84 -0.70
C MET A 42 -37.07 -16.51 -0.93
N ASP A 43 -37.40 -16.73 -2.22
CA ASP A 43 -38.58 -17.49 -2.62
C ASP A 43 -38.48 -18.95 -2.09
N PRO A 44 -39.56 -19.55 -1.57
CA PRO A 44 -39.59 -20.94 -1.13
C PRO A 44 -39.03 -21.96 -2.14
N ALA A 45 -39.18 -21.75 -3.45
CA ALA A 45 -38.63 -22.62 -4.49
C ALA A 45 -37.09 -22.53 -4.56
N GLU A 46 -36.52 -21.37 -4.24
CA GLU A 46 -35.07 -21.16 -4.26
C GLU A 46 -34.38 -21.81 -3.06
N ARG A 47 -35.08 -21.93 -1.93
CA ARG A 47 -34.58 -22.67 -0.76
C ARG A 47 -34.34 -24.15 -1.07
N LEU A 48 -35.13 -24.74 -1.98
CA LEU A 48 -34.98 -26.12 -2.45
C LEU A 48 -33.75 -26.30 -3.36
N HIS A 49 -33.39 -25.28 -4.16
CA HIS A 49 -32.17 -25.30 -4.98
C HIS A 49 -30.91 -25.27 -4.12
N TYR A 50 -30.92 -24.50 -3.02
CA TYR A 50 -29.79 -24.48 -2.08
C TYR A 50 -29.47 -25.85 -1.46
N ASN A 51 -30.51 -26.65 -1.19
CA ASN A 51 -30.31 -27.97 -0.59
C ASN A 51 -29.71 -29.02 -1.55
N LYS A 52 -29.63 -28.71 -2.85
CA LYS A 52 -29.13 -29.64 -3.89
C LYS A 52 -27.75 -29.28 -4.45
N ALA A 53 -27.32 -28.04 -4.30
CA ALA A 53 -26.06 -27.55 -4.84
C ALA A 53 -24.92 -27.66 -3.81
N THR A 54 -23.68 -27.62 -4.30
CA THR A 54 -22.49 -27.63 -3.45
C THR A 54 -22.43 -26.38 -2.59
N LEU A 55 -21.66 -26.43 -1.49
CA LEU A 55 -21.46 -25.28 -0.61
C LEU A 55 -20.94 -24.04 -1.36
N ILE A 56 -20.10 -24.24 -2.38
CA ILE A 56 -19.52 -23.15 -3.20
C ILE A 56 -20.62 -22.51 -4.05
N GLU A 57 -21.40 -23.31 -4.78
CA GLU A 57 -22.49 -22.82 -5.63
C GLU A 57 -23.56 -22.09 -4.81
N ASN A 58 -23.93 -22.64 -3.65
CA ASN A 58 -24.85 -21.99 -2.72
C ASN A 58 -24.33 -20.64 -2.24
N THR A 59 -23.06 -20.58 -1.88
CA THR A 59 -22.45 -19.33 -1.41
C THR A 59 -22.37 -18.29 -2.54
N ALA A 60 -22.03 -18.72 -3.77
CA ALA A 60 -22.02 -17.85 -4.95
C ALA A 60 -23.42 -17.28 -5.25
N LEU A 61 -24.46 -18.11 -5.21
CA LEU A 61 -25.84 -17.66 -5.38
C LEU A 61 -26.24 -16.63 -4.31
N ALA A 62 -25.78 -16.81 -3.07
CA ALA A 62 -26.10 -15.89 -1.97
C ALA A 62 -25.44 -14.53 -2.20
N ILE A 63 -24.16 -14.57 -2.57
CA ILE A 63 -23.38 -13.39 -2.91
C ILE A 63 -24.06 -12.61 -4.04
N ASN A 64 -24.35 -13.26 -5.17
CA ASN A 64 -24.91 -12.57 -6.34
C ASN A 64 -26.25 -11.89 -6.02
N LYS A 65 -27.09 -12.53 -5.19
CA LYS A 65 -28.35 -11.93 -4.72
C LYS A 65 -28.11 -10.73 -3.82
N MET A 66 -27.21 -10.85 -2.84
CA MET A 66 -26.86 -9.74 -1.96
C MET A 66 -26.28 -8.56 -2.75
N SER A 67 -25.40 -8.82 -3.73
CA SER A 67 -24.83 -7.79 -4.59
C SER A 67 -25.91 -7.02 -5.34
N GLY A 68 -26.94 -7.70 -5.86
CA GLY A 68 -28.06 -7.07 -6.54
C GLY A 68 -28.96 -6.22 -5.63
N VAL A 69 -29.05 -6.55 -4.34
CA VAL A 69 -29.88 -5.82 -3.36
C VAL A 69 -29.13 -4.63 -2.73
N PHE A 70 -27.86 -4.85 -2.38
CA PHE A 70 -27.09 -3.91 -1.57
C PHE A 70 -26.06 -3.08 -2.36
N ASN A 71 -25.99 -3.25 -3.69
CA ASN A 71 -25.01 -2.59 -4.55
C ASN A 71 -23.58 -2.73 -4.01
N MET A 72 -23.13 -3.98 -3.86
CA MET A 72 -21.81 -4.29 -3.31
C MET A 72 -20.70 -4.05 -4.35
N ASP A 73 -19.65 -3.32 -3.97
CA ASP A 73 -18.50 -3.05 -4.86
C ASP A 73 -17.62 -4.29 -5.10
N GLY A 74 -17.65 -5.26 -4.18
CA GLY A 74 -17.02 -6.57 -4.34
C GLY A 74 -16.69 -7.26 -3.02
N LEU A 75 -16.05 -8.44 -3.13
CA LEU A 75 -15.83 -9.37 -2.02
C LEU A 75 -14.48 -9.15 -1.35
N GLU A 76 -14.48 -9.25 -0.02
CA GLU A 76 -13.26 -9.48 0.76
C GLU A 76 -13.26 -10.93 1.25
N MET A 77 -12.20 -11.65 0.92
CA MET A 77 -12.01 -13.06 1.26
C MET A 77 -10.82 -13.19 2.20
N VAL A 78 -10.99 -13.93 3.30
CA VAL A 78 -9.90 -14.20 4.25
C VAL A 78 -9.78 -15.68 4.49
N PHE A 79 -8.57 -16.18 4.29
CA PHE A 79 -8.16 -17.55 4.59
C PHE A 79 -7.31 -17.50 5.85
N THR A 80 -7.73 -18.20 6.89
CA THR A 80 -7.07 -18.07 8.19
C THR A 80 -7.20 -19.29 9.07
N LYS A 81 -6.20 -19.50 9.92
CA LYS A 81 -6.02 -20.59 10.89
C LYS A 81 -5.76 -21.95 10.26
N VAL A 82 -6.48 -22.30 9.20
CA VAL A 82 -6.26 -23.55 8.48
C VAL A 82 -5.88 -23.30 7.05
N THR A 83 -4.79 -23.95 6.67
CA THR A 83 -4.26 -23.93 5.32
C THR A 83 -5.24 -24.61 4.36
N PRO A 84 -5.83 -23.88 3.40
CA PRO A 84 -6.70 -24.48 2.41
C PRO A 84 -5.89 -25.38 1.48
N SER A 85 -6.43 -26.56 1.15
CA SER A 85 -5.81 -27.42 0.15
C SER A 85 -5.88 -26.79 -1.24
N LEU A 86 -4.91 -27.11 -2.12
CA LEU A 86 -4.89 -26.60 -3.49
C LEU A 86 -6.14 -26.98 -4.27
N ILE A 87 -6.65 -28.21 -4.07
CA ILE A 87 -7.90 -28.67 -4.69
C ILE A 87 -9.06 -27.80 -4.24
N ARG A 88 -9.13 -27.45 -2.94
CA ARG A 88 -10.18 -26.60 -2.40
C ARG A 88 -10.11 -25.19 -2.98
N LEU A 89 -8.92 -24.59 -3.06
CA LEU A 89 -8.73 -23.28 -3.68
C LEU A 89 -9.15 -23.28 -5.15
N LYS A 90 -8.70 -24.28 -5.92
CA LYS A 90 -9.09 -24.45 -7.32
C LYS A 90 -10.60 -24.57 -7.47
N ASN A 91 -11.27 -25.36 -6.63
CA ASN A 91 -12.72 -25.51 -6.67
C ASN A 91 -13.45 -24.19 -6.34
N ILE A 92 -12.96 -23.40 -5.38
CA ILE A 92 -13.53 -22.09 -5.05
C ILE A 92 -13.40 -21.15 -6.26
N PHE A 93 -12.20 -21.01 -6.81
CA PHE A 93 -11.92 -20.08 -7.91
C PHE A 93 -12.30 -20.61 -9.30
N SER A 94 -12.83 -21.84 -9.42
CA SER A 94 -13.49 -22.33 -10.63
C SER A 94 -14.91 -21.77 -10.79
N ASN A 95 -15.41 -21.05 -9.77
CA ASN A 95 -16.70 -20.39 -9.81
C ASN A 95 -16.51 -18.88 -10.05
N ASP A 96 -17.14 -18.38 -11.12
CA ASP A 96 -16.99 -17.01 -11.62
C ASP A 96 -17.24 -15.94 -10.55
N THR A 97 -18.17 -16.16 -9.62
CA THR A 97 -18.46 -15.21 -8.53
C THR A 97 -17.22 -15.01 -7.65
N PHE A 98 -16.53 -16.08 -7.29
CA PHE A 98 -15.32 -16.00 -6.45
C PHE A 98 -14.08 -15.58 -7.23
N GLU A 99 -13.99 -15.89 -8.52
CA GLU A 99 -12.85 -15.51 -9.36
C GLU A 99 -12.87 -14.02 -9.71
N SER A 100 -14.03 -13.50 -10.10
CA SER A 100 -14.15 -12.15 -10.68
C SER A 100 -14.46 -11.07 -9.64
N SER A 101 -15.34 -11.36 -8.68
CA SER A 101 -16.01 -10.32 -7.88
C SER A 101 -15.25 -9.91 -6.62
N TRP A 102 -14.09 -10.51 -6.35
CA TRP A 102 -13.29 -10.15 -5.18
C TRP A 102 -12.45 -8.89 -5.43
N LEU A 103 -12.41 -8.05 -4.40
CA LEU A 103 -11.57 -6.85 -4.32
C LEU A 103 -10.36 -7.07 -3.42
N LYS A 104 -10.50 -7.88 -2.36
CA LYS A 104 -9.42 -8.13 -1.41
C LYS A 104 -9.32 -9.58 -1.00
N ILE A 105 -8.10 -10.11 -1.00
CA ILE A 105 -7.75 -11.40 -0.41
C ILE A 105 -6.74 -11.20 0.72
N THR A 106 -7.00 -11.83 1.85
CA THR A 106 -6.07 -11.89 2.99
C THR A 106 -5.75 -13.34 3.35
N LEU A 107 -4.47 -13.65 3.47
CA LEU A 107 -3.96 -14.89 4.05
C LEU A 107 -3.44 -14.55 5.45
N HIS A 108 -3.97 -15.20 6.49
CA HIS A 108 -3.66 -14.82 7.88
C HIS A 108 -3.51 -16.04 8.78
N GLU A 109 -2.37 -16.24 9.45
CA GLU A 109 -2.14 -17.41 10.32
C GLU A 109 -2.37 -18.75 9.58
N ILE A 110 -1.86 -18.89 8.35
CA ILE A 110 -1.87 -20.17 7.62
C ILE A 110 -0.46 -20.60 7.27
N VAL A 111 -0.24 -21.91 7.18
CA VAL A 111 1.02 -22.45 6.66
C VAL A 111 1.04 -22.26 5.15
N LEU A 112 1.97 -21.43 4.66
CA LEU A 112 2.14 -21.17 3.24
C LEU A 112 3.15 -22.12 2.62
N ASN A 113 2.91 -22.42 1.34
CA ASN A 113 3.93 -22.93 0.44
C ASN A 113 3.83 -22.17 -0.90
N SER A 114 4.82 -22.34 -1.76
CA SER A 114 4.88 -21.63 -3.04
C SER A 114 3.66 -21.90 -3.92
N GLU A 115 3.09 -23.11 -3.91
CA GLU A 115 1.94 -23.47 -4.74
C GLU A 115 0.67 -22.71 -4.34
N ILE A 116 0.42 -22.55 -3.03
CA ILE A 116 -0.71 -21.79 -2.50
C ILE A 116 -0.58 -20.32 -2.88
N VAL A 117 0.60 -19.72 -2.65
CA VAL A 117 0.84 -18.31 -2.96
C VAL A 117 0.71 -18.06 -4.47
N ASN A 118 1.22 -18.96 -5.30
CA ASN A 118 1.14 -18.85 -6.76
C ASN A 118 -0.29 -18.78 -7.28
N ILE A 119 -1.25 -19.50 -6.67
CA ILE A 119 -2.67 -19.39 -7.06
C ILE A 119 -3.13 -17.94 -6.98
N PHE A 120 -2.85 -17.26 -5.87
CA PHE A 120 -3.28 -15.88 -5.66
C PHE A 120 -2.50 -14.90 -6.54
N LEU A 121 -1.17 -15.03 -6.63
CA LEU A 121 -0.37 -14.14 -7.46
C LEU A 121 -0.66 -14.27 -8.96
N ASN A 122 -1.14 -15.42 -9.43
CA ASN A 122 -1.59 -15.58 -10.82
C ASN A 122 -2.91 -14.87 -11.12
N MET A 123 -3.68 -14.49 -10.10
CA MET A 123 -4.90 -13.69 -10.22
C MET A 123 -4.65 -12.19 -10.05
N ALA A 124 -3.40 -11.73 -10.21
CA ALA A 124 -3.03 -10.35 -9.97
C ALA A 124 -3.78 -9.35 -10.87
N ASP A 125 -4.46 -8.38 -10.25
CA ASP A 125 -5.14 -7.27 -10.90
C ASP A 125 -4.88 -5.98 -10.11
N ARG A 126 -4.59 -4.89 -10.82
CA ARG A 126 -4.25 -3.59 -10.23
C ARG A 126 -5.39 -2.93 -9.46
N ARG A 127 -6.63 -3.42 -9.62
CA ARG A 127 -7.81 -2.94 -8.89
C ARG A 127 -8.06 -3.73 -7.60
N LYS A 128 -7.24 -4.76 -7.35
CA LYS A 128 -7.41 -5.69 -6.24
C LYS A 128 -6.31 -5.54 -5.20
N GLU A 129 -6.58 -6.10 -4.05
CA GLU A 129 -5.83 -5.99 -2.82
C GLU A 129 -5.38 -7.37 -2.34
N PHE A 130 -4.09 -7.54 -2.02
CA PHE A 130 -3.55 -8.81 -1.56
C PHE A 130 -2.69 -8.66 -0.30
N TYR A 131 -3.06 -9.39 0.74
CA TYR A 131 -2.47 -9.27 2.07
C TYR A 131 -2.04 -10.64 2.58
N ILE A 132 -0.84 -10.71 3.15
CA ILE A 132 -0.30 -11.84 3.87
C ILE A 132 0.16 -11.35 5.24
N PHE A 133 -0.46 -11.88 6.29
CA PHE A 133 -0.20 -11.54 7.69
C PHE A 133 0.11 -12.79 8.50
N ASP A 134 1.02 -12.69 9.46
CA ASP A 134 1.32 -13.78 10.41
C ASP A 134 1.50 -15.15 9.72
N CYS A 135 2.12 -15.15 8.54
CA CYS A 135 2.46 -16.33 7.76
C CYS A 135 3.94 -16.28 7.39
N ASP A 136 4.65 -17.39 7.53
CA ASP A 136 6.02 -17.51 7.04
C ASP A 136 6.02 -17.72 5.51
N MET A 137 6.70 -16.84 4.79
CA MET A 137 6.89 -16.94 3.35
C MET A 137 8.11 -17.81 3.03
N PRO A 138 8.07 -18.63 1.96
CA PRO A 138 9.27 -19.34 1.52
C PRO A 138 10.38 -18.35 1.16
N LEU A 139 11.57 -18.49 1.76
CA LEU A 139 12.64 -17.48 1.67
C LEU A 139 13.22 -17.32 0.25
N ASP A 140 13.22 -18.39 -0.54
CA ASP A 140 13.67 -18.42 -1.93
C ASP A 140 12.54 -18.13 -2.93
N PHE A 141 11.37 -17.72 -2.45
CA PHE A 141 10.21 -17.47 -3.29
C PHE A 141 10.47 -16.36 -4.32
N LYS A 142 10.03 -16.60 -5.56
CA LYS A 142 10.05 -15.63 -6.65
C LYS A 142 8.80 -15.77 -7.49
N HIS A 143 8.22 -14.63 -7.84
CA HIS A 143 7.05 -14.61 -8.71
C HIS A 143 6.96 -13.28 -9.46
N GLU A 144 6.75 -13.32 -10.78
CA GLU A 144 6.70 -12.12 -11.62
C GLU A 144 5.52 -11.18 -11.29
N ASN A 145 4.46 -11.73 -10.69
CA ASN A 145 3.25 -10.98 -10.32
C ASN A 145 3.24 -10.47 -8.87
N ALA A 146 4.34 -10.67 -8.12
CA ALA A 146 4.44 -10.29 -6.71
C ALA A 146 4.07 -8.81 -6.42
N PHE A 147 4.26 -7.93 -7.40
CA PHE A 147 3.98 -6.50 -7.29
C PHE A 147 2.95 -5.97 -8.30
N LYS A 148 2.00 -6.81 -8.75
CA LYS A 148 1.00 -6.45 -9.77
C LYS A 148 -0.42 -6.17 -9.23
N PHE A 149 -0.64 -6.24 -7.92
CA PHE A 149 -1.87 -5.75 -7.28
C PHE A 149 -1.85 -4.24 -7.08
N GLY A 150 -3.02 -3.65 -6.82
CA GLY A 150 -3.15 -2.24 -6.46
C GLY A 150 -2.58 -1.95 -5.08
N THR A 151 -2.96 -2.77 -4.10
CA THR A 151 -2.43 -2.72 -2.73
C THR A 151 -1.88 -4.08 -2.34
N ILE A 152 -0.69 -4.07 -1.74
CA ILE A 152 0.04 -5.27 -1.33
C ILE A 152 0.53 -5.12 0.10
N CYS A 153 0.36 -6.17 0.89
CA CYS A 153 0.98 -6.30 2.19
C CYS A 153 1.62 -7.68 2.34
N TYR A 154 2.95 -7.70 2.48
CA TYR A 154 3.70 -8.88 2.87
C TYR A 154 4.29 -8.62 4.25
N PHE A 155 3.71 -9.19 5.30
CA PHE A 155 4.23 -9.01 6.66
C PHE A 155 5.56 -9.72 6.87
N ASP A 156 5.70 -10.94 6.36
CA ASP A 156 6.99 -11.58 6.14
C ASP A 156 7.48 -11.28 4.71
N ALA A 157 8.36 -10.30 4.59
CA ALA A 157 8.99 -9.93 3.33
C ALA A 157 10.49 -10.27 3.29
N ARG A 158 10.97 -11.23 4.09
CA ARG A 158 12.37 -11.70 4.06
C ARG A 158 12.81 -12.24 2.69
N TRP A 159 11.86 -12.75 1.91
CA TRP A 159 12.09 -13.28 0.56
C TRP A 159 12.18 -12.19 -0.53
N VAL A 160 11.72 -10.96 -0.23
CA VAL A 160 11.71 -9.84 -1.17
C VAL A 160 13.10 -9.25 -1.27
N THR A 161 13.66 -9.20 -2.48
CA THR A 161 14.97 -8.61 -2.74
C THR A 161 14.84 -7.21 -3.29
N LEU A 162 15.93 -6.44 -3.26
CA LEU A 162 16.02 -5.17 -3.97
C LEU A 162 15.65 -5.30 -5.46
N SER A 163 16.03 -6.40 -6.11
CA SER A 163 15.69 -6.62 -7.54
C SER A 163 14.19 -6.67 -7.76
N ASP A 164 13.45 -7.34 -6.87
CA ASP A 164 11.99 -7.41 -6.93
C ASP A 164 11.37 -6.02 -6.76
N MET A 165 11.88 -5.23 -5.82
CA MET A 165 11.41 -3.86 -5.58
C MET A 165 11.65 -2.91 -6.77
N LEU A 166 12.77 -3.06 -7.49
CA LEU A 166 13.08 -2.23 -8.65
C LEU A 166 12.11 -2.46 -9.83
N ASN A 167 11.32 -3.54 -9.80
CA ASN A 167 10.30 -3.85 -10.81
C ASN A 167 8.92 -3.28 -10.47
N ILE A 168 8.73 -2.67 -9.30
CA ILE A 168 7.45 -2.06 -8.89
C ILE A 168 7.07 -0.91 -9.84
N ARG A 169 5.87 -0.97 -10.44
CA ARG A 169 5.36 0.06 -11.36
C ARG A 169 3.90 0.41 -11.05
N ALA A 170 3.63 1.71 -10.94
CA ALA A 170 2.33 2.34 -10.74
C ALA A 170 1.48 1.82 -9.55
N VAL A 171 2.08 1.11 -8.58
CA VAL A 171 1.34 0.45 -7.48
C VAL A 171 0.74 1.49 -6.55
N GLU A 172 -0.43 1.24 -5.96
CA GLU A 172 -0.98 2.22 -5.03
C GLU A 172 -0.26 2.15 -3.69
N ASN A 173 -0.32 1.00 -3.02
CA ASN A 173 0.26 0.82 -1.69
C ASN A 173 1.09 -0.46 -1.62
N VAL A 174 2.28 -0.37 -1.05
CA VAL A 174 3.14 -1.52 -0.77
C VAL A 174 3.55 -1.51 0.70
N THR A 175 3.33 -2.61 1.41
CA THR A 175 3.82 -2.80 2.77
C THR A 175 4.69 -4.03 2.81
N LEU A 176 5.95 -3.85 3.22
CA LEU A 176 6.92 -4.91 3.44
C LEU A 176 7.31 -4.91 4.93
N GLY A 177 6.93 -5.95 5.65
CA GLY A 177 7.34 -6.19 7.03
C GLY A 177 8.56 -7.11 7.10
N GLU A 178 9.29 -7.05 8.20
CA GLU A 178 10.36 -7.99 8.55
C GLU A 178 11.39 -8.24 7.42
N THR A 179 11.71 -7.22 6.64
CA THR A 179 12.64 -7.37 5.51
C THR A 179 14.08 -7.58 6.00
N THR A 180 14.88 -8.26 5.18
CA THR A 180 16.34 -8.37 5.36
C THR A 180 17.11 -7.27 4.60
N LEU A 181 16.42 -6.20 4.17
CA LEU A 181 17.01 -5.13 3.37
C LEU A 181 17.97 -4.31 4.22
N THR A 182 19.16 -4.09 3.68
CA THR A 182 20.18 -3.26 4.31
C THR A 182 19.88 -1.77 4.11
N SER A 183 20.47 -0.94 4.97
CA SER A 183 20.47 0.53 4.80
C SER A 183 20.97 0.96 3.41
N ILE A 184 21.95 0.25 2.84
CA ILE A 184 22.49 0.55 1.51
C ILE A 184 21.44 0.30 0.43
N GLU A 185 20.75 -0.83 0.49
CA GLU A 185 19.72 -1.18 -0.49
C GLU A 185 18.51 -0.26 -0.41
N VAL A 186 18.06 0.11 0.79
CA VAL A 186 16.96 1.07 0.97
C VAL A 186 17.33 2.44 0.39
N ARG A 187 18.53 2.95 0.68
CA ARG A 187 19.01 4.22 0.09
C ARG A 187 19.13 4.14 -1.43
N TYR A 188 19.61 3.01 -1.95
CA TYR A 188 19.69 2.79 -3.38
C TYR A 188 18.29 2.77 -4.02
N PHE A 189 17.33 2.08 -3.41
CA PHE A 189 15.95 2.04 -3.88
C PHE A 189 15.32 3.44 -3.93
N ILE A 190 15.47 4.25 -2.87
CA ILE A 190 14.98 5.64 -2.87
C ILE A 190 15.66 6.46 -3.97
N SER A 191 16.98 6.33 -4.12
CA SER A 191 17.72 6.97 -5.22
C SER A 191 17.18 6.53 -6.58
N ARG A 192 16.83 5.26 -6.76
CA ARG A 192 16.22 4.75 -7.99
C ARG A 192 14.83 5.33 -8.22
N TRP A 193 14.02 5.49 -7.19
CA TRP A 193 12.72 6.17 -7.29
C TRP A 193 12.91 7.62 -7.78
N ILE A 194 13.85 8.37 -7.19
CA ILE A 194 14.12 9.78 -7.53
C ILE A 194 14.50 9.94 -9.01
N ASN A 195 15.29 9.01 -9.52
CA ASN A 195 15.78 9.02 -10.90
C ASN A 195 14.86 8.25 -11.88
N CYS A 196 13.75 7.67 -11.42
CA CYS A 196 12.87 6.89 -12.29
C CYS A 196 11.99 7.82 -13.12
N PRO A 197 11.89 7.64 -14.45
CA PRO A 197 11.01 8.44 -15.30
C PRO A 197 9.53 8.09 -15.17
N ARG A 198 9.20 7.01 -14.46
CA ARG A 198 7.84 6.49 -14.31
C ARG A 198 7.50 6.36 -12.83
N ASP A 199 6.22 6.52 -12.51
CA ASP A 199 5.74 6.32 -11.15
C ASP A 199 5.86 4.85 -10.73
N MET A 200 6.49 4.61 -9.58
CA MET A 200 6.67 3.28 -9.01
C MET A 200 5.52 2.92 -8.08
N PHE A 201 5.27 3.75 -7.07
CA PHE A 201 4.19 3.57 -6.09
C PHE A 201 3.61 4.91 -5.64
N LYS A 202 2.37 4.94 -5.09
CA LYS A 202 1.85 6.13 -4.36
C LYS A 202 2.30 6.13 -2.89
N SER A 203 2.31 4.97 -2.23
CA SER A 203 2.85 4.82 -0.89
C SER A 203 3.56 3.48 -0.71
N MET A 204 4.65 3.51 0.06
CA MET A 204 5.39 2.32 0.44
C MET A 204 5.83 2.40 1.90
N THR A 205 5.68 1.30 2.63
CA THR A 205 6.25 1.12 3.97
C THR A 205 7.21 -0.05 3.93
N ILE A 206 8.43 0.18 4.43
CA ILE A 206 9.46 -0.85 4.56
C ILE A 206 9.82 -0.92 6.04
N THR A 207 9.58 -2.07 6.67
CA THR A 207 10.07 -2.37 8.01
C THR A 207 11.15 -3.43 7.88
N ALA A 208 12.34 -3.13 8.37
CA ALA A 208 13.46 -4.06 8.39
C ALA A 208 13.61 -4.69 9.78
N MET A 209 14.26 -5.85 9.80
CA MET A 209 14.69 -6.48 11.04
C MET A 209 15.82 -5.70 11.73
N GLU A 210 16.61 -4.95 10.95
CA GLU A 210 17.71 -4.12 11.43
C GLU A 210 17.40 -2.62 11.33
N ILE A 211 18.26 -1.81 11.96
CA ILE A 211 18.17 -0.35 11.90
C ILE A 211 18.44 0.14 10.47
N ILE A 212 17.59 1.05 9.98
CA ILE A 212 17.74 1.70 8.68
C ILE A 212 18.34 3.10 8.86
N GLN A 213 19.52 3.32 8.28
CA GLN A 213 20.23 4.59 8.32
C GLN A 213 20.14 5.33 6.97
N LEU A 214 19.34 6.40 6.94
CA LEU A 214 19.16 7.24 5.76
C LEU A 214 20.06 8.49 5.71
N GLY A 215 20.81 8.82 6.77
CA GLY A 215 21.60 10.06 6.82
C GLY A 215 22.52 10.30 5.60
N GLY A 216 23.22 9.26 5.13
CA GLY A 216 24.08 9.34 3.95
C GLY A 216 23.36 9.57 2.61
N LEU A 217 22.03 9.37 2.56
CA LEU A 217 21.19 9.71 1.41
C LEU A 217 20.91 11.22 1.38
N PHE A 218 20.48 11.79 2.51
CA PHE A 218 20.08 13.19 2.58
C PHE A 218 21.26 14.14 2.37
N ASN A 219 22.48 13.74 2.70
CA ASN A 219 23.68 14.54 2.42
C ASN A 219 23.97 14.73 0.91
N LYS A 220 23.29 13.99 0.03
CA LYS A 220 23.48 14.03 -1.42
C LYS A 220 22.28 14.61 -2.17
N LEU A 221 21.21 14.97 -1.44
CA LEU A 221 19.96 15.43 -2.01
C LEU A 221 19.66 16.83 -1.50
N VAL A 222 18.99 17.62 -2.33
CA VAL A 222 18.27 18.80 -1.85
C VAL A 222 17.03 18.29 -1.13
N VAL A 223 16.90 18.64 0.15
CA VAL A 223 15.79 18.20 1.01
C VAL A 223 15.18 19.36 1.75
N LEU A 224 13.86 19.31 1.92
CA LEU A 224 13.13 20.16 2.85
C LEU A 224 12.69 19.31 4.04
N GLU A 225 13.17 19.67 5.22
CA GLU A 225 12.79 19.03 6.46
C GLU A 225 11.43 19.51 6.93
N HIS A 226 10.66 18.57 7.50
CA HIS A 226 9.37 18.84 8.08
C HIS A 226 9.33 18.35 9.53
N ASP A 227 9.17 19.28 10.46
CA ASP A 227 9.10 18.97 11.89
C ASP A 227 7.69 18.43 12.22
N MET A 228 7.59 17.10 12.39
CA MET A 228 6.33 16.40 12.68
C MET A 228 6.06 16.20 14.17
N ASN A 229 6.75 16.98 15.02
CA ASN A 229 6.94 16.83 16.46
C ASN A 229 8.19 15.99 16.78
N PRO A 230 9.18 16.55 17.50
CA PRO A 230 10.39 15.84 17.88
C PRO A 230 10.07 14.52 18.62
N PRO A 231 10.77 13.42 18.31
CA PRO A 231 11.97 13.33 17.47
C PRO A 231 11.72 13.04 15.98
N ASN A 232 10.46 13.09 15.49
CA ASN A 232 10.12 12.64 14.14
C ASN A 232 10.27 13.77 13.12
N ILE A 233 11.21 13.59 12.18
CA ILE A 233 11.47 14.52 11.09
C ILE A 233 11.11 13.84 9.77
N GLY A 234 10.22 14.48 9.01
CA GLY A 234 9.93 14.10 7.63
C GLY A 234 10.83 14.86 6.65
N TYR A 235 11.07 14.28 5.47
CA TYR A 235 11.90 14.87 4.44
C TYR A 235 11.15 14.88 3.11
N PHE A 236 11.12 16.03 2.44
CA PHE A 236 10.68 16.13 1.06
C PHE A 236 11.89 16.20 0.12
N THR A 237 11.80 15.52 -1.03
CA THR A 237 12.76 15.61 -2.12
C THR A 237 12.02 15.60 -3.45
N LEU A 238 12.61 16.22 -4.49
CA LEU A 238 12.07 16.17 -5.84
C LEU A 238 12.57 14.93 -6.60
N ALA A 239 11.70 14.40 -7.44
CA ALA A 239 12.11 13.50 -8.51
C ALA A 239 12.85 14.30 -9.59
N LYS A 240 13.90 13.72 -10.18
CA LYS A 240 14.64 14.35 -11.27
C LYS A 240 13.89 14.34 -12.60
N SER A 241 13.00 13.37 -12.77
CA SER A 241 12.21 13.28 -13.99
C SER A 241 11.02 14.22 -13.95
N THR A 242 10.89 15.04 -14.98
CA THR A 242 9.76 15.96 -15.17
C THR A 242 8.53 15.30 -15.81
N SER A 243 8.67 14.08 -16.35
CA SER A 243 7.61 13.39 -17.11
C SER A 243 6.62 12.60 -16.25
N ARG A 244 6.92 12.39 -14.96
CA ARG A 244 6.07 11.62 -14.06
C ARG A 244 5.04 12.50 -13.36
N ALA A 245 3.90 11.90 -12.98
CA ALA A 245 2.83 12.65 -12.32
C ALA A 245 3.21 13.01 -10.87
N HIS A 246 3.86 12.09 -10.15
CA HIS A 246 4.27 12.31 -8.77
C HIS A 246 5.70 12.84 -8.73
N LYS A 247 5.83 14.16 -8.53
CA LYS A 247 7.12 14.85 -8.56
C LYS A 247 7.79 14.96 -7.20
N LEU A 248 7.04 14.79 -6.12
CA LEU A 248 7.56 14.86 -4.74
C LEU A 248 7.60 13.47 -4.11
N LEU A 249 8.63 13.24 -3.29
CA LEU A 249 8.68 12.13 -2.36
C LEU A 249 8.75 12.67 -0.95
N PHE A 250 7.76 12.32 -0.14
CA PHE A 250 7.84 12.42 1.30
C PHE A 250 8.48 11.15 1.86
N ILE A 251 9.46 11.33 2.74
CA ILE A 251 10.21 10.28 3.42
C ILE A 251 10.10 10.55 4.91
N ASP A 252 9.44 9.65 5.63
CA ASP A 252 9.46 9.58 7.08
C ASP A 252 10.17 8.29 7.47
N TYR A 253 10.99 8.33 8.51
CA TYR A 253 11.64 7.12 8.98
C TYR A 253 11.86 7.15 10.49
N THR A 254 11.76 5.95 11.05
CA THR A 254 12.11 5.64 12.44
C THR A 254 13.29 4.66 12.43
N LEU A 255 13.66 4.11 13.58
CA LEU A 255 14.83 3.25 13.73
C LEU A 255 14.89 2.12 12.69
N ASN A 256 13.80 1.40 12.47
CA ASN A 256 13.76 0.23 11.58
C ASN A 256 12.68 0.31 10.48
N ALA A 257 11.98 1.43 10.37
CA ALA A 257 10.91 1.59 9.40
C ALA A 257 11.07 2.86 8.57
N VAL A 258 10.80 2.75 7.27
CA VAL A 258 10.75 3.87 6.32
C VAL A 258 9.39 3.91 5.67
N VAL A 259 8.75 5.07 5.74
CA VAL A 259 7.50 5.39 5.06
C VAL A 259 7.80 6.35 3.91
N LEU A 260 7.39 5.95 2.72
CA LEU A 260 7.57 6.68 1.47
C LEU A 260 6.20 7.04 0.93
N SER A 261 6.03 8.28 0.49
CA SER A 261 4.78 8.72 -0.15
C SER A 261 5.07 9.65 -1.33
N ALA A 262 4.61 9.23 -2.51
CA ALA A 262 4.78 9.93 -3.77
C ALA A 262 3.62 10.90 -4.00
N TRP A 263 3.89 12.18 -4.20
CA TRP A 263 2.86 13.23 -4.26
C TRP A 263 2.96 13.95 -5.62
N LYS A 264 1.81 14.33 -6.18
CA LYS A 264 1.80 15.22 -7.35
C LYS A 264 1.98 16.67 -6.89
N PRO A 265 2.39 17.58 -7.79
CA PRO A 265 2.35 19.00 -7.50
C PRO A 265 0.95 19.42 -7.07
N TYR A 266 0.84 20.07 -5.91
CA TYR A 266 -0.41 20.66 -5.38
C TYR A 266 -1.55 19.66 -5.07
N ASP A 267 -1.31 18.35 -5.22
CA ASP A 267 -2.25 17.29 -4.83
C ASP A 267 -1.97 16.90 -3.38
N ASN A 268 -2.33 17.82 -2.49
CA ASN A 268 -2.14 17.64 -1.07
C ASN A 268 -3.45 17.14 -0.46
N ALA A 269 -3.36 16.01 0.24
CA ALA A 269 -4.39 15.36 1.04
C ALA A 269 -5.33 14.38 0.33
N ASP A 270 -5.14 13.11 0.72
CA ASP A 270 -6.24 12.25 1.19
C ASP A 270 -5.91 11.55 2.52
N ARG A 271 -4.62 11.31 2.85
CA ARG A 271 -4.24 10.56 4.08
C ARG A 271 -4.26 11.35 5.39
N TYR A 272 -4.33 12.68 5.36
CA TYR A 272 -4.01 13.51 6.53
C TYR A 272 -5.02 14.64 6.83
N GLY A 273 -6.24 14.61 6.24
CA GLY A 273 -7.31 15.58 6.58
C GLY A 273 -7.00 17.03 6.16
N ASN A 274 -7.30 18.02 7.03
CA ASN A 274 -7.19 19.49 6.80
C ASN A 274 -5.75 20.03 6.56
N ILE A 275 -4.82 19.16 6.20
CA ILE A 275 -3.40 19.42 5.99
C ILE A 275 -3.09 20.10 4.63
N LYS A 276 -4.13 20.41 3.83
CA LYS A 276 -4.01 21.09 2.53
C LYS A 276 -3.21 22.39 2.58
N GLU A 277 -3.39 23.22 3.61
CA GLU A 277 -2.68 24.50 3.71
C GLU A 277 -1.21 24.34 4.08
N LYS A 278 -0.88 23.42 5.00
CA LYS A 278 0.49 23.25 5.52
C LYS A 278 1.48 22.84 4.44
N PHE A 279 1.04 22.02 3.48
CA PHE A 279 1.92 21.52 2.41
C PHE A 279 1.69 22.19 1.06
N LYS A 280 0.81 23.20 0.96
CA LYS A 280 0.40 23.81 -0.32
C LYS A 280 1.58 24.31 -1.16
N ASN A 281 2.63 24.82 -0.48
CA ASN A 281 3.80 25.42 -1.11
C ASN A 281 5.00 24.46 -1.21
N VAL A 282 4.92 23.21 -0.72
CA VAL A 282 6.10 22.32 -0.66
C VAL A 282 6.72 22.09 -2.04
N TYR A 283 5.89 21.90 -3.06
CA TYR A 283 6.40 21.71 -4.43
C TYR A 283 7.19 22.93 -4.92
N GLU A 284 6.62 24.13 -4.74
CA GLU A 284 7.26 25.40 -5.12
C GLU A 284 8.55 25.63 -4.34
N ILE A 285 8.54 25.44 -3.02
CA ILE A 285 9.72 25.55 -2.16
C ILE A 285 10.83 24.62 -2.67
N MET A 286 10.50 23.36 -2.97
CA MET A 286 11.48 22.41 -3.45
C MET A 286 12.05 22.79 -4.83
N GLU A 287 11.24 23.34 -5.73
CA GLU A 287 11.75 23.84 -7.02
C GLU A 287 12.71 25.02 -6.83
N LEU A 288 12.43 25.92 -5.88
CA LEU A 288 13.33 27.02 -5.55
C LEU A 288 14.64 26.52 -4.93
N LEU A 289 14.58 25.55 -4.01
CA LEU A 289 15.77 24.96 -3.37
C LEU A 289 16.67 24.23 -4.38
N GLU A 290 16.10 23.46 -5.33
CA GLU A 290 16.90 22.81 -6.39
C GLU A 290 17.55 23.84 -7.32
N LYS A 291 16.83 24.92 -7.65
CA LYS A 291 17.37 26.01 -8.45
C LYS A 291 18.49 26.76 -7.73
N GLU A 292 18.28 27.09 -6.45
CA GLU A 292 19.30 27.69 -5.58
C GLU A 292 20.55 26.80 -5.55
N LYS A 293 20.39 25.50 -5.32
CA LYS A 293 21.53 24.58 -5.28
C LYS A 293 22.28 24.49 -6.61
N THR A 294 21.56 24.56 -7.72
CA THR A 294 22.16 24.58 -9.06
C THR A 294 23.00 25.83 -9.26
N LEU A 295 22.48 27.01 -8.87
CA LEU A 295 23.18 28.28 -8.96
C LEU A 295 24.40 28.34 -8.03
N GLU A 296 24.33 27.77 -6.82
CA GLU A 296 25.48 27.65 -5.92
C GLU A 296 26.62 26.87 -6.58
N ASN A 297 26.31 25.72 -7.18
CA ASN A 297 27.31 24.90 -7.87
C ASN A 297 27.90 25.65 -9.08
N GLU A 298 27.06 26.32 -9.90
CA GLU A 298 27.52 27.12 -11.04
C GLU A 298 28.40 28.32 -10.59
N LEU A 299 28.09 28.92 -9.44
CA LEU A 299 28.87 29.99 -8.84
C LEU A 299 30.25 29.51 -8.40
N GLU A 300 30.33 28.33 -7.76
CA GLU A 300 31.58 27.70 -7.34
C GLU A 300 32.49 27.35 -8.53
N GLU A 301 31.90 26.89 -9.64
CA GLU A 301 32.64 26.47 -10.84
C GLU A 301 33.04 27.66 -11.75
N SER A 302 32.30 28.77 -11.71
CA SER A 302 32.52 29.92 -12.58
C SER A 302 33.77 30.72 -12.20
N ARG A 303 34.54 31.12 -13.21
CA ARG A 303 35.68 32.05 -13.07
C ARG A 303 35.38 33.46 -13.59
N ASP A 304 34.21 33.67 -14.17
CA ASP A 304 33.78 34.96 -14.71
C ASP A 304 33.13 35.79 -13.61
N VAL A 305 33.79 36.88 -13.22
CA VAL A 305 33.35 37.78 -12.15
C VAL A 305 31.95 38.36 -12.40
N THR A 306 31.59 38.59 -13.66
CA THR A 306 30.27 39.13 -14.03
C THR A 306 29.19 38.09 -13.77
N LYS A 307 29.40 36.85 -14.22
CA LYS A 307 28.49 35.73 -13.96
C LYS A 307 28.39 35.42 -12.47
N GLN A 308 29.52 35.44 -11.75
CA GLN A 308 29.50 35.23 -10.31
C GLN A 308 28.65 36.29 -9.58
N ARG A 309 28.68 37.55 -10.03
CA ARG A 309 27.79 38.58 -9.48
C ARG A 309 26.33 38.27 -9.77
N GLU A 310 26.02 37.95 -11.03
CA GLU A 310 24.66 37.60 -11.44
C GLU A 310 24.09 36.40 -10.65
N TYR A 311 24.88 35.34 -10.46
CA TYR A 311 24.47 34.18 -9.67
C TYR A 311 24.22 34.54 -8.20
N ARG A 312 25.08 35.35 -7.58
CA ARG A 312 24.85 35.83 -6.20
C ARG A 312 23.56 36.64 -6.08
N ASP A 313 23.30 37.53 -7.03
CA ASP A 313 22.07 38.34 -7.03
C ASP A 313 20.82 37.45 -7.19
N GLN A 314 20.90 36.42 -8.04
CA GLN A 314 19.80 35.45 -8.21
C GLN A 314 19.58 34.56 -6.98
N ILE A 315 20.66 34.07 -6.34
CA ILE A 315 20.59 33.27 -5.12
C ILE A 315 19.91 34.08 -4.01
N GLN A 316 20.32 35.34 -3.80
CA GLN A 316 19.73 36.21 -2.78
C GLN A 316 18.22 36.44 -3.01
N GLU A 317 17.79 36.57 -4.25
CA GLU A 317 16.37 36.70 -4.59
C GLU A 317 15.59 35.39 -4.36
N LEU A 318 16.22 34.23 -4.59
CA LEU A 318 15.62 32.92 -4.27
C LEU A 318 15.50 32.71 -2.76
N GLU A 319 16.55 33.00 -2.00
CA GLU A 319 16.56 32.94 -0.53
C GLU A 319 15.42 33.77 0.07
N ARG A 320 15.22 34.99 -0.46
CA ARG A 320 14.11 35.87 -0.03
C ARG A 320 12.74 35.23 -0.28
N LYS A 321 12.52 34.65 -1.46
CA LYS A 321 11.26 33.97 -1.80
C LYS A 321 11.04 32.73 -0.94
N ILE A 322 12.07 31.92 -0.75
CA ILE A 322 12.04 30.73 0.11
C ILE A 322 11.66 31.12 1.55
N HIS A 323 12.23 32.21 2.06
CA HIS A 323 11.90 32.76 3.37
C HIS A 323 10.46 33.29 3.46
N GLU A 324 9.99 34.01 2.44
CA GLU A 324 8.59 34.48 2.33
C GLU A 324 7.57 33.32 2.33
N LEU A 325 7.98 32.13 1.87
CA LEU A 325 7.20 30.90 1.92
C LEU A 325 7.25 30.17 3.27
N GLY A 326 7.96 30.72 4.26
CA GLY A 326 8.00 30.24 5.65
C GLY A 326 9.14 29.28 5.97
N VAL A 327 10.12 29.12 5.08
CA VAL A 327 11.26 28.22 5.28
C VAL A 327 12.32 28.90 6.15
N VAL A 328 12.91 28.12 7.05
CA VAL A 328 14.05 28.52 7.89
C VAL A 328 15.19 27.52 7.73
N TYR A 329 16.43 28.01 7.85
CA TYR A 329 17.61 27.15 7.82
C TYR A 329 18.02 26.77 9.25
N ARG A 330 18.03 25.47 9.57
CA ARG A 330 18.48 24.89 10.83
C ARG A 330 19.62 23.92 10.54
N ASP A 331 20.78 24.11 11.17
CA ASP A 331 21.98 23.28 10.95
C ASP A 331 22.34 23.09 9.45
N GLY A 332 22.13 24.14 8.65
CA GLY A 332 22.39 24.15 7.20
C GLY A 332 21.31 23.47 6.35
N ARG A 333 20.13 23.16 6.91
CA ARG A 333 19.02 22.52 6.19
C ARG A 333 17.75 23.36 6.19
N ALA A 334 17.12 23.44 5.03
CA ALA A 334 15.81 24.06 4.88
C ALA A 334 14.75 23.27 5.66
N THR A 335 13.96 23.96 6.48
CA THR A 335 12.92 23.39 7.36
C THR A 335 11.61 24.18 7.26
N ILE A 336 10.46 23.48 7.29
CA ILE A 336 9.10 24.06 7.33
C ILE A 336 8.19 23.46 8.41
#